data_AF-A0A9D5KL10-F1
#
_entry.id   AF-A0A9D5KL10-F1
#
_cell.length_a   1.000
_cell.length_b   1.000
_cell.length_c   1.000
_cell.angle_alpha   90.00
_cell.angle_beta   90.00
_cell.angle_gamma   90.00
#
_symmetry.space_group_name_H-M   'P 1'
#
loop_
_entity.id
_entity.type
_entity.pdbx_description
1 polymer ?
#
loop_
_entity_poly.entity_id
_entity_poly.type
_entity_poly.pdbx_seq_one_letter_code
_entity_poly.pdbx_strand_id
1 'polypeptide(L)'
;MSTFDGLCPHCGKPVQVNSETHELSKKNKSSNETFADALKKLNAEKKARKDQFEKKQKDLNDQKKKSDKVFKDNLDSIKEKGLGEKPIRDIDL
;
A
#
# COMPACT_ATOMS: atom_id res chain seq x y z
N MET A 1 10.34 -26.03 -39.93
CA MET A 1 9.62 -25.40 -38.81
C MET A 1 9.32 -23.95 -39.16
N SER A 2 8.16 -23.69 -39.78
CA SER A 2 7.68 -22.33 -40.06
C SER A 2 6.92 -21.79 -38.85
N THR A 3 7.26 -20.58 -38.41
CA THR A 3 6.51 -19.87 -37.36
C THR A 3 6.09 -18.51 -37.89
N PHE A 4 4.90 -18.05 -37.48
CA PHE A 4 4.36 -16.76 -37.88
C PHE A 4 4.26 -15.85 -36.66
N ASP A 5 4.80 -14.63 -36.78
CA ASP A 5 4.67 -13.58 -35.78
C ASP A 5 3.41 -12.76 -36.08
N GLY A 6 2.48 -12.71 -35.14
CA GLY A 6 1.23 -11.95 -35.23
C GLY A 6 0.95 -11.13 -33.98
N LEU A 7 -0.01 -10.22 -34.07
CA LEU A 7 -0.52 -9.47 -32.92
C LEU A 7 -1.85 -10.07 -32.49
N CYS A 8 -2.04 -10.30 -31.18
CA CYS A 8 -3.33 -10.74 -30.66
C CYS A 8 -4.37 -9.63 -30.86
N PRO A 9 -5.47 -9.86 -31.58
CA PRO A 9 -6.45 -8.82 -31.90
C PRO A 9 -7.17 -8.26 -30.66
N HIS A 10 -7.21 -9.01 -29.56
CA HIS A 10 -7.86 -8.58 -28.31
C HIS A 10 -6.97 -7.69 -27.44
N CYS A 11 -5.65 -7.91 -27.43
CA CYS A 11 -4.75 -7.25 -26.47
C CYS A 11 -3.50 -6.61 -27.09
N GLY A 12 -3.34 -6.68 -28.42
CA GLY A 12 -2.22 -6.10 -29.15
C GLY A 12 -0.85 -6.70 -28.79
N LYS A 13 -0.79 -7.81 -28.03
CA LYS A 13 0.47 -8.43 -27.64
C LYS A 13 1.02 -9.29 -28.78
N PRO A 14 2.35 -9.32 -28.99
CA PRO A 14 2.96 -10.20 -29.97
C PRO A 14 2.77 -11.66 -29.55
N VAL A 15 2.31 -12.47 -30.47
CA VAL A 15 2.12 -13.91 -30.32
C VAL A 15 2.82 -14.60 -31.47
N GLN A 16 3.51 -15.69 -31.17
CA GLN A 16 4.12 -16.53 -32.20
C GLN A 16 3.26 -17.79 -32.34
N VAL A 17 2.78 -18.02 -33.57
CA VAL A 17 1.95 -19.17 -33.91
C VAL A 17 2.83 -20.20 -34.61
N ASN A 18 2.83 -21.43 -34.11
CA ASN A 18 3.43 -22.55 -34.83
C ASN A 18 2.44 -23.05 -35.89
N SER A 19 2.83 -23.04 -37.17
CA SER A 19 1.93 -23.41 -38.27
C SER A 19 1.63 -24.90 -38.34
N GLU A 20 2.43 -25.75 -37.69
CA GLU A 20 2.27 -27.21 -37.72
C GLU A 20 1.43 -27.71 -36.53
N THR A 21 1.58 -27.11 -35.35
CA THR A 21 0.88 -27.53 -34.13
C THR A 21 -0.30 -26.63 -33.75
N HIS A 22 -0.46 -25.48 -34.42
CA HIS A 22 -1.41 -24.41 -34.06
C HIS A 22 -1.24 -23.88 -32.62
N GLU A 23 -0.10 -24.15 -31.99
CA GLU A 23 0.18 -23.69 -30.64
C GLU A 23 0.58 -22.20 -30.62
N LEU A 24 0.06 -21.49 -29.62
CA LEU A 24 0.31 -20.08 -29.36
C LEU A 24 1.37 -19.95 -28.27
N SER A 25 2.58 -19.52 -28.60
CA SER A 25 3.59 -19.18 -27.60
C SER A 25 3.58 -17.67 -27.33
N LYS A 26 3.50 -17.31 -26.04
CA LYS A 26 3.69 -15.92 -25.62
C LYS A 26 5.18 -15.65 -25.60
N LYS A 27 5.65 -14.68 -26.41
CA LYS A 27 6.97 -14.07 -26.21
C LYS A 27 6.92 -13.29 -24.90
N ASN A 28 7.25 -13.95 -23.79
CA ASN A 28 7.52 -13.26 -22.54
C ASN A 28 8.75 -12.38 -22.81
N LYS A 29 8.60 -11.06 -22.69
CA LYS A 29 9.77 -10.17 -22.61
C LYS A 29 10.62 -10.69 -21.46
N SER A 30 11.73 -11.34 -21.77
CA SER A 30 12.72 -11.71 -20.76
C SER A 30 13.21 -10.40 -20.16
N SER A 31 12.73 -10.07 -18.97
CA SER A 31 13.42 -9.09 -18.14
C SER A 31 14.83 -9.62 -17.97
N ASN A 32 15.82 -8.91 -18.52
CA ASN A 32 17.25 -9.23 -18.41
C ASN A 32 17.78 -9.17 -16.96
N GLU A 33 16.89 -9.12 -15.97
CA GLU A 33 17.26 -9.20 -14.56
C GLU A 33 17.44 -10.67 -14.21
N THR A 34 18.67 -11.01 -13.81
CA THR A 34 18.93 -12.35 -13.31
C THR A 34 18.05 -12.60 -12.08
N PHE A 35 17.65 -13.85 -11.83
CA PHE A 35 16.89 -14.21 -10.62
C PHE A 35 17.57 -13.70 -9.34
N ALA A 36 18.90 -13.61 -9.33
CA ALA A 36 19.67 -13.05 -8.22
C ALA A 36 19.40 -11.56 -7.98
N ASP A 37 19.25 -10.75 -9.04
CA ASP A 37 18.95 -9.32 -8.92
C ASP A 37 17.51 -9.09 -8.44
N ALA A 38 16.56 -9.90 -8.92
CA ALA A 38 15.19 -9.89 -8.43
C ALA A 38 15.11 -10.24 -6.93
N LEU A 39 15.88 -11.23 -6.47
CA LEU A 39 15.97 -11.60 -5.05
C LEU A 39 16.58 -10.49 -4.19
N LYS A 40 17.61 -9.79 -4.68
CA LYS A 40 18.20 -8.64 -3.98
C LYS A 40 17.19 -7.51 -3.81
N LYS A 41 16.46 -7.16 -4.88
CA LYS A 41 15.41 -6.13 -4.82
C LYS A 41 14.30 -6.50 -3.84
N LEU A 42 13.81 -7.74 -3.88
CA LEU A 42 12.80 -8.22 -2.94
C LEU A 42 13.26 -8.13 -1.48
N ASN A 43 14.50 -8.49 -1.19
CA ASN A 43 15.05 -8.37 0.17
C ASN A 43 15.19 -6.92 0.63
N ALA A 44 15.63 -6.02 -0.26
CA ALA A 44 15.71 -4.59 0.03
C ALA A 44 14.33 -3.99 0.30
N GLU A 45 13.33 -4.31 -0.54
CA GLU A 45 11.95 -3.86 -0.36
C GLU A 45 11.34 -4.40 0.93
N LYS A 46 11.58 -5.67 1.26
CA LYS A 46 11.10 -6.28 2.50
C LYS A 46 11.65 -5.56 3.74
N LYS A 47 12.93 -5.20 3.71
CA LYS A 47 13.56 -4.43 4.81
C LYS A 47 12.94 -3.03 4.92
N ALA A 48 12.84 -2.31 3.80
CA ALA A 48 12.24 -0.98 3.78
C ALA A 48 10.78 -0.97 4.31
N ARG A 49 9.98 -1.98 3.93
CA ARG A 49 8.60 -2.12 4.44
C ARG A 49 8.54 -2.40 5.94
N LYS A 50 9.46 -3.21 6.48
CA LYS A 50 9.57 -3.45 7.92
C LYS A 50 9.89 -2.16 8.67
N ASP A 51 10.89 -1.42 8.20
CA ASP A 51 11.30 -0.16 8.84
C ASP A 51 10.14 0.87 8.84
N GLN A 52 9.40 0.97 7.72
CA GLN A 52 8.21 1.82 7.64
C GLN A 52 7.09 1.37 8.59
N PHE A 53 6.88 0.07 8.74
CA PHE A 53 5.88 -0.48 9.64
C PHE A 53 6.22 -0.16 11.10
N GLU A 54 7.47 -0.39 11.51
CA GLU A 54 7.93 -0.06 12.87
C GLU A 54 7.82 1.43 13.17
N LYS A 55 8.16 2.29 12.20
CA LYS A 55 7.99 3.74 12.34
C LYS A 55 6.52 4.12 12.56
N LYS A 56 5.62 3.61 11.71
CA LYS A 56 4.18 3.86 11.85
C LYS A 56 3.62 3.35 13.18
N GLN A 57 4.10 2.21 13.66
CA GLN A 57 3.69 1.66 14.94
C GLN A 57 4.11 2.56 16.12
N LYS A 58 5.33 3.11 16.07
CA LYS A 58 5.79 4.09 17.06
C LYS A 58 4.96 5.38 17.00
N ASP A 59 4.76 5.93 15.81
CA ASP A 59 3.97 7.16 15.60
C ASP A 59 2.53 7.00 16.15
N LEU A 60 1.88 5.87 15.89
CA LEU A 60 0.54 5.57 16.42
C LEU A 60 0.53 5.46 17.96
N ASN A 61 1.53 4.81 18.54
CA ASN A 61 1.63 4.70 20.00
C ASN A 61 1.86 6.05 20.66
N ASP A 62 2.69 6.91 20.06
CA ASP A 62 2.95 8.24 20.57
C ASP A 62 1.72 9.15 20.41
N GLN A 63 1.00 9.04 19.29
CA GLN A 63 -0.27 9.73 19.10
C GLN A 63 -1.31 9.27 20.14
N LYS A 64 -1.41 7.97 20.40
CA LYS A 64 -2.31 7.43 21.43
C LYS A 64 -1.99 8.00 22.81
N LYS A 65 -0.70 8.02 23.20
CA LYS A 65 -0.27 8.61 24.48
C LYS A 65 -0.62 10.11 24.57
N LYS A 66 -0.43 10.86 23.49
CA LYS A 66 -0.81 12.28 23.44
C LYS A 66 -2.31 12.46 23.60
N SER A 67 -3.13 11.69 22.87
CA SER A 67 -4.59 11.73 22.99
C SER A 67 -5.05 11.35 24.39
N ASP A 68 -4.49 10.28 24.98
CA ASP A 68 -4.82 9.85 26.33
C ASP A 68 -4.46 10.93 27.37
N LYS A 69 -3.34 11.63 27.18
CA LYS A 69 -2.93 12.75 28.03
C LYS A 69 -3.91 13.92 27.92
N VAL A 70 -4.20 14.37 26.70
CA VAL A 70 -5.16 15.48 26.46
C VAL A 70 -6.54 15.13 27.03
N PHE A 71 -6.97 13.88 26.87
CA PHE A 71 -8.23 13.42 27.42
C PHE A 71 -8.25 13.48 28.96
N LYS A 72 -7.19 13.01 29.62
CA LYS A 72 -7.06 13.11 31.09
C LYS A 72 -7.00 14.56 31.57
N ASP A 73 -6.18 15.39 30.92
CA ASP A 73 -6.04 16.81 31.25
C ASP A 73 -7.40 17.53 31.14
N ASN A 74 -8.20 17.20 30.12
CA ASN A 74 -9.57 17.71 29.97
C ASN A 74 -10.53 17.17 31.04
N LEU A 75 -10.48 15.87 31.35
CA LEU A 75 -11.32 15.29 32.41
C LEU A 75 -11.03 15.92 33.78
N ASP A 76 -9.76 16.10 34.11
CA ASP A 76 -9.36 16.71 35.37
C ASP A 76 -9.74 18.19 35.41
N SER A 77 -9.62 18.91 34.28
CA SER A 77 -10.14 20.28 34.14
C SER A 77 -11.65 20.38 34.36
N ILE A 78 -12.44 19.41 33.86
CA ILE A 78 -13.90 19.36 34.07
C ILE A 78 -14.23 19.06 35.54
N LYS A 79 -13.47 18.18 36.20
CA LYS A 79 -13.66 17.89 37.63
C LYS A 79 -13.38 19.11 38.51
N GLU A 80 -12.34 19.89 38.19
CA GLU A 80 -11.96 21.06 38.98
C GLU A 80 -12.81 22.29 38.70
N LYS A 81 -13.18 22.55 37.44
CA LYS A 81 -13.90 23.77 37.04
C LYS A 81 -15.42 23.58 36.89
N GLY A 82 -15.90 22.34 37.02
CA GLY A 82 -17.26 21.96 36.64
C GLY A 82 -17.44 21.93 35.11
N LEU A 83 -18.55 21.35 34.65
CA LEU A 83 -18.98 21.49 33.26
C LEU A 83 -19.22 22.99 33.01
N GLY A 84 -18.28 23.65 32.34
CA GLY A 84 -18.48 25.02 31.86
C GLY A 84 -19.81 25.13 31.11
N GLU A 85 -20.35 26.36 31.05
CA GLU A 85 -21.65 26.65 30.42
C GLU A 85 -21.82 25.84 29.13
N LYS A 86 -22.96 25.12 29.06
CA LYS A 86 -23.31 24.32 27.89
C LYS A 86 -23.16 25.21 26.65
N PRO A 87 -22.53 24.71 25.57
CA PRO A 87 -22.47 25.45 24.32
C PRO A 87 -23.89 25.91 23.96
N ILE A 88 -24.10 27.22 23.83
CA ILE A 88 -25.37 27.77 23.35
C ILE A 88 -25.57 27.20 21.95
N ARG A 89 -26.64 26.42 21.76
CA ARG A 89 -26.99 25.91 20.44
C ARG A 89 -27.77 27.01 19.73
N ASP A 90 -27.74 27.04 18.40
CA ASP A 90 -28.52 28.00 17.60
C ASP A 90 -30.04 27.95 17.85
N ILE A 91 -30.52 26.91 18.55
CA ILE A 91 -31.92 26.69 18.94
C ILE A 91 -32.26 27.41 20.27
N ASP A 92 -31.26 27.86 21.02
CA ASP A 92 -31.41 28.54 22.31
C ASP A 92 -31.40 30.09 22.18
N LEU A 93 -31.38 30.63 20.95
CA LEU A 93 -31.51 32.07 20.57
C LEU A 93 -32.92 32.39 20.04
#